data_AF-A0A365Y3U0-F1
#
_entry.id   AF-A0A365Y3U0-F1
#
_cell.length_a   1.000
_cell.length_b   1.000
_cell.length_c   1.000
_cell.angle_alpha   90.00
_cell.angle_beta   90.00
_cell.angle_gamma   90.00
#
_symmetry.space_group_name_H-M   'P 1'
#
loop_
_entity.id
_entity.type
_entity.pdbx_description
1 polymer ?
#
loop_
_entity_poly.entity_id
_entity_poly.type
_entity_poly.pdbx_seq_one_letter_code
_entity_poly.pdbx_strand_id
1 'polypeptide(L)'
;MEHTHTAEGHEHAHDSSTKKIWRTFWILLGVTMVEVGLAFLHLETGVPNRVLLNAVFIGLTVVKAFYIVAEFMHLGSEIKNLIYTILLPLLFFVWFIIAFLYEGNSWKNLNKDLRPGTPVEAVKAAPAEGHGAHH
;
A
#
# COMPACT_ATOMS: atom_id res chain seq x y z
N MET A 1 -58.32 -17.08 -27.74
CA MET A 1 -58.07 -17.24 -26.29
C MET A 1 -56.61 -17.58 -26.16
N GLU A 2 -55.72 -16.92 -25.45
CA GLU A 2 -55.65 -15.68 -24.68
C GLU A 2 -54.14 -15.46 -24.56
N HIS A 3 -53.69 -14.21 -24.65
CA HIS A 3 -52.34 -13.82 -24.26
C HIS A 3 -52.27 -13.77 -22.73
N THR A 4 -51.05 -13.85 -22.16
CA THR A 4 -50.58 -13.18 -20.91
C THR A 4 -49.58 -14.07 -20.20
N HIS A 5 -48.28 -13.86 -20.46
CA HIS A 5 -47.37 -13.02 -19.66
C HIS A 5 -47.16 -13.57 -18.25
N THR A 6 -46.05 -14.26 -18.05
CA THR A 6 -45.32 -14.22 -16.78
C THR A 6 -43.83 -14.28 -17.11
N ALA A 7 -43.35 -13.17 -17.68
CA ALA A 7 -41.95 -12.80 -17.76
C ALA A 7 -41.75 -11.58 -16.86
N GLU A 8 -42.06 -11.72 -15.58
CA GLU A 8 -41.79 -10.70 -14.58
C GLU A 8 -40.87 -11.32 -13.53
N GLY A 9 -39.62 -10.84 -13.45
CA GLY A 9 -38.79 -11.19 -12.30
C GLY A 9 -37.27 -11.05 -12.37
N HIS A 10 -36.62 -10.65 -13.49
CA HIS A 10 -35.15 -10.67 -13.54
C HIS A 10 -34.42 -9.49 -14.20
N GLU A 11 -35.08 -8.33 -14.39
CA GLU A 11 -34.43 -7.20 -15.09
C GLU A 11 -34.10 -5.97 -14.23
N HIS A 12 -34.15 -6.06 -12.89
CA HIS A 12 -33.93 -4.89 -12.02
C HIS A 12 -32.64 -4.92 -11.17
N ALA A 13 -31.83 -5.98 -11.23
CA ALA A 13 -30.62 -6.07 -10.40
C ALA A 13 -29.35 -5.46 -11.04
N HIS A 14 -29.24 -5.47 -12.37
CA HIS A 14 -27.99 -5.11 -13.05
C HIS A 14 -27.76 -3.60 -13.20
N ASP A 15 -28.83 -2.81 -13.25
CA ASP A 15 -28.75 -1.38 -13.54
C ASP A 15 -28.28 -0.53 -12.34
N SER A 16 -28.55 -1.00 -11.11
CA SER A 16 -28.21 -0.26 -9.90
C SER A 16 -26.69 -0.23 -9.60
N SER A 17 -25.97 -1.29 -9.94
CA SER A 17 -24.53 -1.42 -9.69
C SER A 17 -23.71 -0.59 -10.69
N THR A 18 -24.04 -0.67 -11.98
CA THR A 18 -23.36 0.09 -13.04
C THR A 18 -23.43 1.60 -12.80
N LYS A 19 -24.58 2.10 -12.35
CA LYS A 19 -24.79 3.52 -12.05
C LYS A 19 -23.90 4.02 -10.90
N LYS A 20 -23.69 3.20 -9.86
CA LYS A 20 -22.82 3.58 -8.74
C LYS A 20 -21.34 3.59 -9.15
N ILE A 21 -20.92 2.61 -9.95
CA ILE A 21 -19.57 2.53 -10.51
C ILE A 21 -19.27 3.77 -11.36
N TRP A 22 -20.19 4.17 -12.23
CA TRP A 22 -20.04 5.38 -13.03
C TRP A 22 -19.99 6.65 -12.18
N ARG A 23 -20.82 6.76 -11.14
CA ARG A 23 -20.77 7.89 -10.21
C ARG A 23 -19.39 7.98 -9.53
N THR A 24 -18.90 6.86 -9.02
CA THR A 24 -17.61 6.82 -8.32
C THR A 24 -16.46 7.09 -9.29
N PHE A 25 -16.51 6.52 -10.50
CA PHE A 25 -15.54 6.85 -11.56
C PHE A 25 -15.40 8.36 -11.79
N TRP A 26 -16.51 9.09 -11.93
CA TRP A 26 -16.47 10.55 -12.10
C TRP A 26 -15.90 11.29 -10.89
N ILE A 27 -16.20 10.83 -9.67
CA ILE A 27 -15.61 11.38 -8.43
C ILE A 27 -14.10 11.19 -8.44
N LEU A 28 -13.62 9.98 -8.72
CA LEU A 28 -12.18 9.68 -8.77
C LEU A 28 -11.48 10.44 -9.88
N LEU A 29 -12.12 10.58 -11.04
CA LEU A 29 -11.61 11.35 -12.16
C LEU A 29 -11.46 12.82 -11.75
N GLY A 30 -12.48 13.40 -11.12
CA GLY A 30 -12.42 14.76 -10.60
C GLY A 30 -11.30 14.97 -9.57
N VAL A 31 -11.17 14.06 -8.60
CA VAL A 31 -10.08 14.07 -7.61
C VAL A 31 -8.70 14.01 -8.29
N THR A 32 -8.54 13.15 -9.29
CA THR A 32 -7.27 12.99 -10.04
C THR A 32 -6.95 14.23 -10.88
N MET A 33 -7.97 14.82 -11.51
CA MET A 33 -7.83 16.08 -12.25
C MET A 33 -7.40 17.22 -11.34
N VAL A 34 -7.94 17.30 -10.12
CA VAL A 34 -7.52 18.28 -9.10
C VAL A 34 -6.08 18.05 -8.68
N GLU A 35 -5.66 16.81 -8.40
CA GLU A 35 -4.24 16.52 -8.09
C GLU A 35 -3.31 16.99 -9.20
N VAL A 36 -3.59 16.59 -10.45
CA VAL A 36 -2.76 16.97 -11.60
C VAL A 36 -2.74 18.49 -11.77
N GLY A 37 -3.89 19.15 -11.66
CA GLY A 37 -3.98 20.61 -11.73
C GLY A 37 -3.17 21.32 -10.63
N LEU A 38 -3.20 20.80 -9.40
CA LEU A 38 -2.42 21.33 -8.28
C LEU A 38 -0.91 21.13 -8.49
N ALA A 39 -0.50 20.00 -9.08
CA ALA A 39 0.89 19.76 -9.49
C ALA A 39 1.34 20.76 -10.55
N PHE A 40 0.55 20.97 -11.60
CA PHE A 40 0.86 21.95 -12.65
C PHE A 40 0.94 23.37 -12.09
N LEU A 41 0.00 23.77 -11.24
CA LEU A 41 0.00 25.10 -10.61
C LEU A 41 1.27 25.33 -9.78
N HIS A 42 1.72 24.33 -9.01
CA HIS A 42 2.95 24.42 -8.25
C HIS A 42 4.20 24.50 -9.14
N LEU A 43 4.23 23.79 -10.27
CA LEU A 43 5.34 23.87 -11.22
C LEU A 43 5.47 25.26 -11.85
N GLU A 44 4.34 25.92 -12.12
CA GLU A 44 4.32 27.20 -12.84
C GLU A 44 4.44 28.42 -11.91
N THR A 45 3.86 28.37 -10.71
CA THR A 45 3.83 29.49 -9.77
C THR A 45 4.75 29.33 -8.56
N GLY A 46 5.23 28.12 -8.28
CA GLY A 46 6.02 27.81 -7.07
C GLY A 46 5.22 27.84 -5.76
N VAL A 47 3.90 28.05 -5.84
CA VAL A 47 2.96 28.10 -4.71
C VAL A 47 1.92 27.00 -4.91
N PRO A 48 1.51 26.23 -3.88
CA PRO A 48 1.87 26.28 -2.45
C PRO A 48 3.21 25.61 -2.12
N ASN A 49 3.67 25.78 -0.87
CA ASN A 49 4.88 25.12 -0.35
C ASN A 49 4.82 23.60 -0.60
N ARG A 50 5.96 22.98 -0.95
CA ARG A 50 6.08 21.53 -1.24
C ARG A 50 5.52 20.65 -0.12
N VAL A 51 5.68 21.07 1.14
CA VAL A 51 5.16 20.32 2.29
C VAL A 51 3.62 20.27 2.28
N LEU A 52 2.97 21.40 1.99
CA LEU A 52 1.52 21.48 1.92
C LEU A 52 0.98 20.70 0.71
N LEU A 53 1.64 20.82 -0.44
CA LEU A 53 1.30 20.04 -1.64
C LEU A 53 1.39 18.54 -1.35
N ASN A 54 2.51 18.07 -0.78
CA ASN A 54 2.68 16.66 -0.46
C ASN A 54 1.60 16.17 0.52
N ALA A 55 1.25 16.95 1.55
CA ALA A 55 0.18 16.60 2.47
C ALA A 55 -1.19 16.47 1.77
N VAL A 56 -1.49 17.40 0.84
CA VAL A 56 -2.72 17.38 0.05
C VAL A 56 -2.77 16.16 -0.88
N PHE A 57 -1.67 15.84 -1.57
CA PHE A 57 -1.56 14.65 -2.43
C PHE A 57 -1.75 13.36 -1.64
N ILE A 58 -1.10 13.25 -0.48
CA ILE A 58 -1.27 12.08 0.40
C ILE A 58 -2.74 11.96 0.83
N GLY A 59 -3.37 13.06 1.25
CA GLY A 59 -4.79 13.07 1.64
C GLY A 59 -5.73 12.66 0.50
N LEU A 60 -5.57 13.26 -0.68
CA LEU A 60 -6.36 12.94 -1.88
C LEU A 60 -6.17 11.50 -2.33
N THR A 61 -4.93 10.98 -2.24
CA THR A 61 -4.62 9.58 -2.54
C THR A 61 -5.31 8.61 -1.59
N VAL A 62 -5.34 8.91 -0.28
CA VAL A 62 -6.08 8.09 0.71
C VAL A 62 -7.58 8.10 0.44
N VAL A 63 -8.15 9.28 0.17
CA VAL A 63 -9.57 9.41 -0.18
C VAL A 63 -9.89 8.60 -1.44
N LYS A 64 -9.08 8.73 -2.48
CA LYS A 64 -9.22 7.96 -3.72
C LYS A 64 -9.17 6.46 -3.44
N ALA A 65 -8.19 5.99 -2.67
CA ALA A 65 -8.07 4.58 -2.30
C ALA A 65 -9.32 4.07 -1.56
N PHE A 66 -9.88 4.86 -0.62
CA PHE A 66 -11.11 4.51 0.06
C PHE A 66 -12.30 4.34 -0.90
N TYR A 67 -12.50 5.28 -1.82
CA TYR A 67 -13.58 5.15 -2.82
C TYR A 67 -13.34 3.98 -3.79
N ILE A 68 -12.09 3.67 -4.13
CA ILE A 68 -11.77 2.50 -4.95
C ILE A 68 -12.18 1.22 -4.24
N VAL A 69 -11.73 1.06 -3.00
CA VAL A 69 -12.01 -0.14 -2.21
C VAL A 69 -13.51 -0.28 -1.91
N ALA A 70 -14.19 0.82 -1.57
CA ALA A 70 -15.60 0.79 -1.23
C ALA A 70 -16.51 0.43 -2.43
N GLU A 71 -16.25 1.00 -3.62
CA GLU A 71 -17.16 0.85 -4.77
C GLU A 71 -16.68 -0.17 -5.81
N PHE A 72 -15.41 -0.14 -6.23
CA PHE A 72 -14.91 -1.06 -7.26
C PHE A 72 -14.68 -2.48 -6.73
N MET A 73 -14.62 -2.66 -5.42
CA MET A 73 -14.49 -3.98 -4.81
C MET A 73 -15.83 -4.55 -4.34
N HIS A 74 -16.95 -3.95 -4.78
CA HIS A 74 -18.31 -4.48 -4.64
C HIS A 74 -18.57 -5.15 -3.27
N LEU A 75 -18.24 -4.45 -2.18
CA LEU A 75 -18.34 -4.96 -0.82
C LEU A 75 -19.75 -4.78 -0.26
N GLY A 76 -20.79 -5.14 -1.02
CA GLY A 76 -22.18 -5.04 -0.58
C GLY A 76 -22.69 -6.26 0.19
N SER A 77 -22.23 -7.47 -0.14
CA SER A 77 -22.81 -8.70 0.41
C SER A 77 -21.86 -9.91 0.52
N GLU A 78 -20.72 -9.93 -0.19
CA GLU A 78 -19.79 -11.08 -0.24
C GLU A 78 -18.37 -10.75 0.27
N ILE A 79 -18.33 -9.73 1.14
CA ILE A 79 -17.20 -8.87 1.52
C ILE A 79 -15.94 -9.61 2.00
N LYS A 80 -16.07 -10.76 2.66
CA LYS A 80 -14.95 -11.31 3.46
C LYS A 80 -13.84 -11.90 2.58
N ASN A 81 -14.19 -12.68 1.57
CA ASN A 81 -13.18 -13.35 0.74
C ASN A 81 -12.40 -12.36 -0.13
N LEU A 82 -13.09 -11.36 -0.69
CA LEU A 82 -12.44 -10.36 -1.53
C LEU A 82 -11.55 -9.41 -0.70
N ILE A 83 -11.95 -9.05 0.52
CA ILE A 83 -11.06 -8.29 1.41
C ILE A 83 -9.76 -9.04 1.70
N TYR A 84 -9.81 -10.36 1.90
CA TYR A 84 -8.60 -11.15 2.10
C TYR A 84 -7.73 -11.21 0.84
N THR A 85 -8.29 -11.25 -0.38
CA THR A 85 -7.46 -11.25 -1.61
C THR A 85 -6.75 -9.92 -1.85
N ILE A 86 -7.21 -8.83 -1.25
CA ILE A 86 -6.58 -7.51 -1.35
C ILE A 86 -5.62 -7.28 -0.19
N LEU A 87 -6.07 -7.58 1.04
CA LEU A 87 -5.28 -7.38 2.26
C LEU A 87 -4.06 -8.29 2.30
N LEU A 88 -4.18 -9.54 1.87
CA LEU A 88 -3.08 -10.49 1.91
C LEU A 88 -1.87 -10.03 1.08
N PRO A 89 -2.00 -9.68 -0.23
CA PRO A 89 -0.87 -9.17 -0.99
C PRO A 89 -0.36 -7.82 -0.47
N LEU A 90 -1.23 -6.94 0.05
CA LEU A 90 -0.82 -5.68 0.67
C LEU A 90 0.04 -5.90 1.93
N LEU A 91 -0.37 -6.83 2.78
CA LEU A 91 0.36 -7.18 4.00
C LEU A 91 1.71 -7.82 3.67
N PHE A 92 1.75 -8.76 2.71
CA PHE A 92 3.00 -9.33 2.23
C PHE A 92 3.92 -8.25 1.64
N PHE A 93 3.38 -7.28 0.90
CA PHE A 93 4.17 -6.20 0.33
C PHE A 93 4.83 -5.32 1.41
N VAL A 94 4.08 -4.92 2.45
CA VAL A 94 4.63 -4.16 3.59
C VAL A 94 5.69 -4.98 4.33
N TRP A 95 5.43 -6.26 4.56
CA TRP A 95 6.40 -7.17 5.18
C TRP A 95 7.68 -7.30 4.34
N PHE A 96 7.57 -7.42 3.01
CA PHE A 96 8.71 -7.45 2.10
C PHE A 96 9.54 -6.18 2.14
N ILE A 97 8.91 -4.99 2.19
CA ILE A 97 9.64 -3.72 2.33
C ILE A 97 10.48 -3.73 3.61
N ILE A 98 9.89 -4.13 4.73
CA ILE A 98 10.60 -4.19 6.01
C ILE A 98 11.77 -5.18 5.95
N ALA A 99 11.54 -6.38 5.39
CA ALA A 99 12.57 -7.40 5.24
C ALA A 99 13.74 -6.92 4.35
N PHE A 100 13.45 -6.27 3.22
CA PHE A 100 14.47 -5.72 2.33
C PHE A 100 15.24 -4.56 2.95
N LEU A 101 14.59 -3.70 3.74
CA LEU A 101 15.29 -2.64 4.48
C LEU A 101 16.22 -3.22 5.55
N TYR A 102 15.78 -4.27 6.25
CA TYR A 102 16.60 -4.97 7.23
C TYR A 102 17.81 -5.65 6.57
N GLU A 103 17.58 -6.42 5.50
CA GLU A 103 18.64 -7.10 4.75
C GLU A 103 19.63 -6.10 4.14
N GLY A 104 19.12 -5.00 3.56
CA GLY A 104 19.96 -3.92 3.03
C GLY A 104 20.83 -3.25 4.09
N ASN A 105 20.32 -3.09 5.32
CA ASN A 105 21.09 -2.56 6.44
C ASN A 105 22.18 -3.56 6.90
N SER A 106 21.86 -4.84 6.97
CA SER A 106 22.83 -5.92 7.29
C SER A 106 23.94 -5.99 6.25
N TRP A 107 23.59 -5.95 4.95
CA TRP A 107 24.55 -5.93 3.84
C TRP A 107 25.50 -4.73 3.90
N LYS A 108 24.97 -3.54 4.19
CA LYS A 108 25.77 -2.32 4.34
C LYS A 108 26.77 -2.42 5.50
N ASN A 109 26.39 -3.08 6.59
CA ASN A 109 27.28 -3.30 7.73
C ASN A 109 28.37 -4.32 7.39
N LEU A 110 27.99 -5.46 6.79
CA LEU A 110 28.96 -6.48 6.37
C LEU A 110 29.98 -5.95 5.36
N ASN A 111 29.55 -5.11 4.41
CA ASN A 111 30.45 -4.49 3.43
C ASN A 111 31.44 -3.48 4.08
N LYS A 112 31.11 -2.91 5.25
CA LYS A 112 32.07 -2.11 6.02
C LYS A 112 33.12 -3.00 6.69
N ASP A 113 32.70 -4.15 7.20
CA ASP A 113 33.57 -5.05 7.97
C ASP A 113 34.52 -5.86 7.07
N LEU A 114 34.07 -6.24 5.87
CA LEU A 114 34.85 -6.99 4.88
C LEU A 114 35.69 -6.12 3.92
N ARG A 115 35.65 -4.79 4.09
CA ARG A 115 36.50 -3.89 3.29
C ARG A 115 37.96 -4.20 3.63
N PRO A 116 38.85 -4.45 2.64
CA PRO A 116 40.25 -4.74 2.93
C PRO A 116 40.89 -3.56 3.69
N GLY A 117 41.14 -3.74 4.99
CA GLY A 117 41.72 -2.72 5.89
C GLY A 117 40.94 -2.40 7.18
N THR A 118 39.79 -3.01 7.45
CA THR A 118 39.09 -2.85 8.76
C THR A 118 39.69 -3.77 9.83
N PRO A 119 40.00 -3.26 11.04
CA PRO A 119 40.41 -4.11 12.15
C PRO A 119 39.21 -4.95 12.55
N VAL A 120 39.28 -6.26 12.32
CA VAL A 120 38.30 -7.20 12.87
C VAL A 120 38.55 -7.21 14.38
N GLU A 121 37.71 -6.53 15.15
CA GLU A 121 37.75 -6.64 16.61
C GLU A 121 37.58 -8.12 16.96
N ALA A 122 38.64 -8.70 17.50
CA ALA A 122 38.68 -10.09 17.89
C ALA A 122 37.52 -10.35 18.86
N VAL A 123 36.69 -11.34 18.51
CA VAL A 123 35.70 -11.94 19.41
C VAL A 123 36.34 -12.05 20.78
N LYS A 124 35.82 -11.27 21.73
CA LYS A 124 36.26 -11.28 23.13
C LYS A 124 36.12 -12.71 23.62
N ALA A 125 37.24 -13.41 23.68
CA ALA A 125 37.31 -14.77 24.19
C ALA A 125 36.65 -14.80 25.56
N ALA A 126 35.67 -15.70 25.72
CA ALA A 126 35.11 -16.01 27.03
C ALA A 126 36.28 -16.29 28.01
N PRO A 127 36.22 -15.80 29.26
CA PRO A 127 37.31 -16.05 30.20
C PRO A 127 37.42 -17.56 30.39
N ALA A 128 38.60 -18.10 30.11
CA ALA A 128 38.92 -19.49 30.39
C ALA A 128 38.75 -19.74 31.90
N GLU A 129 37.79 -20.59 32.26
CA GLU A 129 37.71 -21.14 33.61
C GLU A 129 39.01 -21.92 33.87
N GLY A 130 39.75 -21.48 34.88
CA GLY A 130 41.09 -21.92 35.18
C GLY A 130 41.15 -23.38 35.59
N HIS A 131 41.89 -24.18 34.82
CA HIS A 131 42.46 -25.43 35.30
C HIS A 131 43.74 -25.11 36.08
N GLY A 132 43.61 -24.95 37.40
CA GLY A 132 44.74 -24.91 38.33
C GLY A 132 45.02 -26.33 38.83
N ALA A 133 46.15 -26.90 38.40
CA ALA A 133 46.74 -28.10 39.00
C ALA A 133 47.94 -27.71 39.89
N HIS A 134 48.20 -28.56 40.90
CA HIS A 134 49.27 -28.53 41.92
C HIS A 134 48.96 -27.66 43.15
N HIS A 135 48.77 -28.21 44.36
CA HIS A 135 49.55 -29.24 45.07
C HIS A 135 48.68 -30.21 45.88
#